data_AF-A0A5B7BS26-F1
#
_entry.id   AF-A0A5B7BS26-F1
#
_cell.length_a   1.000
_cell.length_b   1.000
_cell.length_c   1.000
_cell.angle_alpha   90.00
_cell.angle_beta   90.00
_cell.angle_gamma   90.00
#
_symmetry.space_group_name_H-M   'P 1'
#
loop_
_entity.id
_entity.type
_entity.pdbx_description
1 polymer ?
#
loop_
_entity_poly.entity_id
_entity_poly.type
_entity_poly.pdbx_seq_one_letter_code
_entity_poly.pdbx_strand_id
1 'polypeptide(L)'
;LLSRKEATFNEWLKVLQSVHWQLTQEPAQCEEILALSYCDLPCYLKSCFLYFGLFPEDFEISARRLILLWVAEGFVLPRGQEPLEDVAEDCLEELIGRSMIQVAKRKSNGRTKT
;
A
#
# COMPACT_ATOMS: atom_id res chain seq x y z
N LEU A 1 -1.43 22.27 -7.77
CA LEU A 1 -0.92 22.10 -9.15
C LEU A 1 -1.98 21.53 -10.08
N LEU A 2 -2.64 20.42 -9.73
CA LEU A 2 -3.79 19.90 -10.51
C LEU A 2 -5.12 20.61 -10.21
N SER A 3 -5.28 21.21 -9.03
CA SER A 3 -6.49 21.95 -8.62
C SER A 3 -6.82 23.20 -9.46
N ARG A 4 -5.91 23.64 -10.33
CA ARG A 4 -6.09 24.79 -11.24
C ARG A 4 -6.38 24.37 -12.68
N LYS A 5 -6.45 23.07 -12.96
CA LYS A 5 -6.71 22.54 -14.30
C LYS A 5 -8.20 22.37 -14.51
N GLU A 6 -8.66 22.66 -15.72
CA GLU A 6 -10.04 22.33 -16.10
C GLU A 6 -10.22 20.81 -16.11
N ALA A 7 -11.35 20.33 -15.59
CA ALA A 7 -11.66 18.90 -15.53
C ALA A 7 -12.11 18.35 -16.89
N THR A 8 -11.38 18.67 -17.96
CA THR A 8 -11.65 18.22 -19.32
C THR A 8 -10.75 17.04 -19.69
N PHE A 9 -11.26 16.14 -20.53
CA PHE A 9 -10.50 14.98 -21.01
C PHE A 9 -9.14 15.38 -21.60
N ASN A 10 -9.10 16.45 -22.40
CA ASN A 10 -7.86 16.91 -23.04
C ASN A 10 -6.82 17.43 -22.03
N GLU A 11 -7.24 18.18 -21.00
CA GLU A 11 -6.30 18.61 -19.96
C GLU A 11 -5.79 17.42 -19.14
N TRP A 12 -6.64 16.43 -18.83
CA TRP A 12 -6.22 15.19 -18.17
C TRP A 12 -5.27 14.35 -19.03
N LEU A 13 -5.50 14.27 -20.34
CA LEU A 13 -4.61 13.57 -21.26
C LEU A 13 -3.21 14.20 -21.28
N LYS A 14 -3.12 15.54 -21.28
CA LYS A 14 -1.84 16.26 -21.19
C LYS A 14 -1.12 15.98 -19.87
N VAL A 15 -1.85 15.97 -18.76
CA VAL A 15 -1.29 15.61 -17.45
C VAL A 15 -0.72 14.19 -17.48
N LEU A 16 -1.51 13.21 -17.95
CA LEU A 16 -1.09 11.81 -18.06
C LEU A 16 0.18 11.67 -18.91
N GLN A 17 0.22 12.32 -20.08
CA GLN A 17 1.39 12.30 -20.96
C GLN A 17 2.62 12.92 -20.29
N SER A 18 2.46 14.02 -19.54
CA SER A 18 3.58 14.67 -18.84
C SER A 18 4.14 13.81 -17.71
N VAL A 19 3.27 13.16 -16.93
CA VAL A 19 3.67 12.25 -15.85
C VAL A 19 4.36 11.03 -16.44
N HIS A 20 3.78 10.43 -17.48
CA HIS A 20 4.38 9.29 -18.14
C HIS A 20 5.76 9.63 -18.70
N TRP A 21 5.91 10.78 -19.38
CA TRP A 21 7.21 11.25 -19.86
C TRP A 21 8.25 11.36 -18.74
N GLN A 22 7.88 11.93 -17.59
CA GLN A 22 8.78 12.04 -16.43
C GLN A 22 9.18 10.66 -15.89
N LEU A 23 8.22 9.75 -15.73
CA LEU A 23 8.45 8.38 -15.25
C LEU A 23 9.33 7.58 -16.21
N THR A 24 9.20 7.79 -17.52
CA THR A 24 10.00 7.08 -18.54
C THR A 24 11.43 7.61 -18.63
N GLN A 25 11.64 8.91 -18.37
CA GLN A 25 12.97 9.52 -18.43
C GLN A 25 13.80 9.26 -17.17
N GLU A 26 13.16 9.16 -16.00
CA GLU A 26 13.84 8.97 -14.71
C GLU A 26 13.16 7.88 -13.85
N PRO A 27 12.97 6.64 -14.36
CA PRO A 27 12.32 5.57 -13.61
C PRO A 27 13.05 5.28 -12.28
N ALA A 28 14.37 5.47 -12.28
CA ALA A 28 15.24 5.31 -11.13
C ALA A 28 14.85 6.20 -9.94
N GLN A 29 14.26 7.38 -10.16
CA GLN A 29 13.88 8.26 -9.04
C GLN A 29 12.67 7.73 -8.27
N CYS A 30 11.66 7.18 -8.96
CA CYS A 30 10.53 6.56 -8.29
C CYS A 30 10.93 5.28 -7.58
N GLU A 31 11.77 4.46 -8.21
CA GLU A 31 12.35 3.26 -7.59
C GLU A 31 13.17 3.60 -6.35
N GLU A 32 13.98 4.67 -6.40
CA GLU A 32 14.79 5.12 -5.26
C GLU A 32 13.92 5.60 -4.10
N ILE A 33 12.86 6.38 -4.37
CA ILE A 33 11.92 6.81 -3.33
C ILE A 33 11.23 5.60 -2.69
N LEU A 34 10.74 4.65 -3.50
CA LEU A 34 10.10 3.43 -2.98
C LEU A 34 11.10 2.56 -2.19
N ALA A 35 12.34 2.45 -2.65
CA ALA A 35 13.40 1.73 -1.96
C ALA A 35 13.73 2.39 -0.61
N LEU A 36 13.80 3.72 -0.55
CA LEU A 36 13.99 4.47 0.69
C LEU A 36 12.82 4.25 1.66
N SER A 37 11.58 4.32 1.17
CA SER A 37 10.39 4.02 1.97
C SER A 37 10.46 2.59 2.53
N TYR A 38 10.80 1.61 1.70
CA TYR A 38 10.97 0.23 2.15
C TYR A 38 12.13 0.06 3.16
N CYS A 39 13.26 0.74 2.94
CA CYS A 39 14.39 0.70 3.86
C CYS A 39 14.03 1.23 5.25
N ASP A 40 13.25 2.32 5.31
CA ASP A 40 12.77 2.95 6.55
C ASP A 40 11.67 2.15 7.27
N LEU A 41 11.05 1.15 6.62
CA LEU A 41 10.06 0.31 7.30
C LEU A 41 10.70 -0.44 8.49
N PRO A 42 10.03 -0.45 9.66
CA PRO A 42 10.39 -1.34 10.75
C PRO A 42 10.47 -2.80 10.29
N CYS A 43 11.42 -3.56 10.83
CA CYS A 43 11.67 -4.94 10.41
C CYS A 43 10.42 -5.83 10.44
N TYR A 44 9.53 -5.65 11.42
CA TYR A 44 8.31 -6.45 11.56
C TYR A 44 7.25 -6.18 10.45
N LEU A 45 7.33 -5.05 9.74
CA LEU A 45 6.42 -4.73 8.64
C LEU A 45 6.94 -5.18 7.27
N LYS A 46 8.25 -5.38 7.13
CA LYS A 46 8.86 -5.71 5.84
C LYS A 46 8.28 -6.99 5.24
N SER A 47 8.15 -8.06 6.04
CA SER A 47 7.57 -9.33 5.57
C SER A 47 6.09 -9.18 5.18
N CYS A 48 5.30 -8.45 5.98
CA CYS A 48 3.91 -8.16 5.67
C CYS A 48 3.78 -7.40 4.33
N PHE A 49 4.60 -6.38 4.11
CA PHE A 49 4.64 -5.60 2.87
C PHE A 49 5.08 -6.44 1.65
N LEU A 50 6.15 -7.22 1.78
CA LEU A 50 6.64 -8.05 0.67
C LEU A 50 5.64 -9.12 0.23
N TYR A 51 4.75 -9.56 1.12
CA TYR A 51 3.74 -10.56 0.80
C TYR A 51 2.76 -10.12 -0.29
N PHE A 52 2.56 -8.80 -0.47
CA PHE A 52 1.74 -8.28 -1.58
C PHE A 52 2.31 -8.65 -2.95
N GLY A 53 3.63 -8.82 -3.08
CA GLY A 53 4.28 -9.24 -4.32
C GLY A 53 3.96 -10.66 -4.78
N LEU A 54 3.26 -11.45 -3.96
CA LEU A 54 2.76 -12.78 -4.34
C LEU A 54 1.42 -12.73 -5.08
N PHE A 55 0.74 -11.59 -5.06
CA PHE A 55 -0.54 -11.40 -5.74
C PHE A 55 -0.30 -10.82 -7.14
N PRO A 56 -1.20 -11.09 -8.11
CA PRO A 56 -1.13 -10.45 -9.41
C PRO A 56 -1.21 -8.93 -9.31
N GLU A 57 -0.66 -8.24 -10.31
CA GLU A 57 -0.81 -6.80 -10.45
C GLU A 57 -2.30 -6.40 -10.45
N ASP A 58 -2.61 -5.26 -9.81
CA ASP A 58 -3.96 -4.70 -9.64
C ASP A 58 -4.98 -5.60 -8.92
N PHE A 59 -4.54 -6.66 -8.23
CA PHE A 59 -5.43 -7.56 -7.52
C PHE A 59 -5.93 -6.96 -6.19
N GLU A 60 -7.26 -6.79 -6.04
CA GLU A 60 -7.88 -6.39 -4.76
C GLU A 60 -7.86 -7.56 -3.75
N ILE A 61 -7.11 -7.41 -2.66
CA ILE A 61 -6.99 -8.44 -1.61
C ILE A 61 -7.94 -8.10 -0.46
N SER A 62 -8.76 -9.06 -0.01
CA SER A 62 -9.55 -8.85 1.20
C SER A 62 -8.63 -8.67 2.43
N ALA A 63 -8.80 -7.56 3.15
CA ALA A 63 -8.04 -7.26 4.37
C ALA A 63 -8.13 -8.38 5.41
N ARG A 64 -9.32 -8.97 5.60
CA ARG A 64 -9.50 -10.11 6.51
C ARG A 64 -8.69 -11.33 6.08
N ARG A 65 -8.67 -11.62 4.77
CA ARG A 65 -7.90 -12.75 4.22
C ARG A 65 -6.40 -12.49 4.41
N LEU A 66 -5.94 -11.28 4.13
CA LEU A 66 -4.55 -10.89 4.26
C LEU A 66 -4.04 -11.01 5.71
N ILE A 67 -4.83 -10.52 6.68
CA ILE A 67 -4.52 -10.64 8.11
C ILE A 67 -4.31 -12.11 8.51
N LEU A 68 -5.23 -13.00 8.11
CA LEU A 68 -5.11 -14.42 8.43
C LEU A 68 -3.90 -15.07 7.77
N LEU A 69 -3.54 -14.65 6.55
CA LEU A 69 -2.34 -15.13 5.87
C LEU A 69 -1.07 -14.70 6.62
N TRP A 70 -0.95 -13.43 7.01
CA TRP A 70 0.23 -12.99 7.77
C TRP A 70 0.39 -13.68 9.12
N VAL A 71 -0.72 -13.98 9.81
CA VAL A 71 -0.69 -14.77 11.05
C VAL A 71 -0.25 -16.21 10.76
N ALA A 72 -0.79 -16.84 9.72
CA ALA A 72 -0.44 -18.21 9.35
C ALA A 72 1.02 -18.37 8.91
N GLU A 73 1.58 -17.37 8.22
CA GLU A 73 2.99 -17.32 7.80
C GLU A 73 3.94 -16.95 8.97
N GLY A 74 3.39 -16.56 10.13
CA GLY A 74 4.18 -16.20 11.31
C GLY A 74 4.90 -14.85 11.19
N PHE A 75 4.44 -13.95 10.32
CA PHE A 75 5.03 -12.62 10.16
C PHE A 75 4.73 -11.69 11.34
N VAL A 76 3.64 -11.96 12.05
CA VAL A 76 3.13 -11.12 13.12
C VAL A 76 3.61 -11.65 14.46
N LEU A 77 4.36 -10.83 15.18
CA LEU A 77 4.88 -11.19 16.50
C LEU A 77 3.84 -10.93 17.59
N PRO A 78 3.73 -11.78 18.64
CA PRO A 78 2.83 -11.53 19.76
C PRO A 78 3.15 -10.21 20.48
N ARG A 79 2.11 -9.42 20.78
CA ARG A 79 2.20 -8.21 21.59
C ARG A 79 1.41 -8.40 22.89
N GLY A 80 2.10 -8.90 23.92
CA GLY A 80 1.47 -9.20 25.20
C GLY A 80 0.41 -10.30 25.08
N GLN A 81 -0.82 -10.00 25.50
CA GLN A 81 -1.97 -10.92 25.45
C GLN A 81 -2.92 -10.63 24.28
N GLU A 82 -2.55 -9.71 23.39
CA GLU A 82 -3.40 -9.33 22.26
C GLU A 82 -3.49 -10.47 21.22
N PRO A 83 -4.67 -10.69 20.61
CA PRO A 83 -4.82 -11.60 19.49
C PRO A 83 -3.86 -11.25 18.36
N LEU A 84 -3.27 -12.25 17.71
CA LEU A 84 -2.34 -12.02 16.59
C LEU A 84 -3.04 -11.32 15.41
N GLU A 85 -4.34 -11.57 15.23
CA GLU A 85 -5.15 -10.91 14.21
C GLU A 85 -5.29 -9.41 14.45
N ASP A 86 -5.37 -8.97 15.71
CA ASP A 86 -5.46 -7.55 16.06
C ASP A 86 -4.08 -6.88 15.84
N VAL A 87 -2.99 -7.55 16.24
CA VAL A 87 -1.62 -7.07 15.94
C VAL A 87 -1.37 -6.99 14.43
N ALA A 88 -1.91 -7.93 13.66
CA ALA A 88 -1.82 -7.92 12.20
C ALA A 88 -2.64 -6.79 11.57
N GLU A 89 -3.81 -6.47 12.12
CA GLU A 89 -4.61 -5.32 11.67
C GLU A 89 -3.88 -4.00 11.92
N ASP A 90 -3.20 -3.85 13.06
CA ASP A 90 -2.35 -2.70 13.31
C ASP A 90 -1.20 -2.58 12.30
N CYS A 91 -0.58 -3.72 11.94
CA CYS A 91 0.44 -3.74 10.89
C CYS A 91 -0.12 -3.25 9.55
N LEU A 92 -1.35 -3.65 9.21
CA LEU A 92 -2.03 -3.20 8.00
C LEU A 92 -2.29 -1.68 8.03
N GLU A 93 -2.83 -1.17 9.14
CA GLU A 93 -3.13 0.26 9.29
C GLU A 93 -1.84 1.11 9.32
N GLU A 94 -0.73 0.61 9.86
CA GLU A 94 0.56 1.30 9.79
C GLU A 94 1.11 1.35 8.36
N LEU A 95 1.01 0.26 7.59
CA LEU A 95 1.39 0.26 6.18
C LEU A 95 0.54 1.25 5.37
N ILE A 96 -0.76 1.35 5.66
CA ILE A 96 -1.66 2.36 5.08
C ILE A 96 -1.23 3.77 5.49
N GLY A 97 -0.96 4.00 6.78
CA GLY A 97 -0.52 5.29 7.32
C GLY A 97 0.80 5.78 6.72
N ARG A 98 1.69 4.85 6.36
CA ARG A 98 2.95 5.11 5.65
C ARG A 98 2.79 5.26 4.13
N SER A 99 1.57 5.16 3.60
CA SER A 99 1.27 5.18 2.16
C SER A 99 1.98 4.08 1.36
N MET A 100 2.33 2.96 2.00
CA MET A 100 2.96 1.81 1.33
C MET A 100 1.94 0.96 0.59
N ILE A 101 0.68 0.99 1.03
CA ILE A 101 -0.43 0.25 0.43
C ILE A 101 -1.66 1.14 0.33
N GLN A 102 -2.49 0.87 -0.67
CA GLN A 102 -3.70 1.64 -0.94
C GLN A 102 -4.95 0.86 -0.52
N VAL A 103 -5.91 1.55 0.08
CA VAL A 103 -7.22 0.99 0.41
C VAL A 103 -8.15 1.19 -0.77
N ALA A 104 -8.62 0.09 -1.35
CA ALA A 104 -9.62 0.14 -2.43
C ALA A 104 -11.02 0.42 -1.87
N LYS A 105 -11.39 -0.23 -0.75
CA LYS A 105 -12.74 -0.09 -0.18
C LYS A 105 -12.70 -0.12 1.36
N ARG A 106 -13.52 0.73 1.96
CA ARG A 106 -13.81 0.69 3.41
C ARG A 106 -15.22 0.16 3.65
N LYS A 107 -15.41 -0.48 4.81
CA LYS A 107 -16.72 -0.89 5.31
C LYS A 107 -17.46 0.34 5.87
N SER A 108 -18.77 0.21 6.09
CA SER A 108 -19.59 1.27 6.70
C SER A 108 -19.12 1.67 8.11
N ASN A 109 -18.41 0.79 8.82
CA ASN A 109 -17.80 1.05 10.11
C ASN A 109 -16.37 1.62 10.04
N GLY A 110 -15.91 2.05 8.85
CA GLY A 110 -14.58 2.65 8.65
C GLY A 110 -13.43 1.65 8.46
N ARG A 111 -13.60 0.38 8.87
CA ARG A 111 -12.56 -0.65 8.74
C ARG A 111 -12.24 -0.97 7.28
N THR A 112 -10.99 -1.30 7.02
CA THR A 112 -10.49 -1.68 5.70
C THR A 112 -11.18 -2.96 5.22
N LYS A 113 -11.69 -2.97 3.97
CA LYS A 113 -12.34 -4.14 3.36
C LYS A 113 -11.40 -4.84 2.38
N THR A 114 -10.82 -4.04 1.49
CA THR A 114 -9.89 -4.40 0.42
C THR A 114 -8.94 -3.24 0.21
#